data_AF-A0A2I0CZ99-F1
#
_entry.id   AF-A0A2I0CZ99-F1
#
_cell.length_a   1.000
_cell.length_b   1.000
_cell.length_c   1.000
_cell.angle_alpha   90.00
_cell.angle_beta   90.00
_cell.angle_gamma   90.00
#
_symmetry.space_group_name_H-M   'P 1'
#
loop_
_entity.id
_entity.type
_entity.pdbx_description
1 polymer ?
#
loop_
_entity_poly.entity_id
_entity_poly.type
_entity_poly.pdbx_seq_one_letter_code
_entity_poly.pdbx_strand_id
1 'polypeptide(L)'
;MAKKEVFHGVPGILRPFKEYVESRGLKKGDQIIYYGVPGTCTPFVELLGFALRSLELEQVFVPLVDEMKAKKISHVDHVGMQVNAPAPALKPKAIVVMGGLSMPNVPVKPEEVKAVIGRHAGAAVIGVCFMHMFDKAGWLNTVTFDCLIDANIDPVEVIR
;
A
#
# COMPACT_ATOMS: atom_id res chain seq x y z
N MET A 1 5.12 10.01 -14.40
CA MET A 1 4.25 8.93 -14.94
C MET A 1 3.08 9.59 -15.66
N ALA A 2 2.54 8.99 -16.74
CA ALA A 2 1.38 9.53 -17.44
C ALA A 2 0.07 9.09 -16.76
N LYS A 3 -0.92 9.99 -16.65
CA LYS A 3 -2.24 9.66 -16.11
C LYS A 3 -2.96 8.72 -17.08
N LYS A 4 -3.36 7.53 -16.60
CA LYS A 4 -4.07 6.53 -17.40
C LYS A 4 -5.59 6.76 -17.38
N GLU A 5 -6.19 6.79 -16.20
CA GLU A 5 -7.65 6.84 -15.99
C GLU A 5 -7.97 7.67 -14.72
N VAL A 6 -9.23 8.11 -14.59
CA VAL A 6 -9.75 8.80 -13.40
C VAL A 6 -10.98 8.07 -12.91
N PHE A 7 -10.99 7.73 -11.62
CA PHE A 7 -12.11 7.09 -10.94
C PHE A 7 -12.54 7.92 -9.73
N HIS A 8 -13.72 7.62 -9.18
CA HIS A 8 -14.32 8.38 -8.09
C HIS A 8 -14.67 7.50 -6.88
N GLY A 9 -14.54 8.09 -5.70
CA GLY A 9 -14.88 7.47 -4.42
C GLY A 9 -14.01 6.26 -4.07
N VAL A 10 -14.39 5.57 -3.00
CA VAL A 10 -13.67 4.38 -2.50
C VAL A 10 -13.53 3.28 -3.56
N PRO A 11 -14.57 2.92 -4.35
CA PRO A 11 -14.41 1.91 -5.40
C PRO A 11 -13.36 2.30 -6.46
N GLY A 12 -13.18 3.61 -6.70
CA GLY A 12 -12.16 4.13 -7.62
C GLY A 12 -10.72 3.96 -7.14
N ILE A 13 -10.51 3.66 -5.86
CA ILE A 13 -9.21 3.26 -5.32
C ILE A 13 -9.07 1.73 -5.39
N LEU A 14 -10.11 1.01 -4.94
CA LEU A 14 -10.02 -0.44 -4.69
C LEU A 14 -10.05 -1.30 -5.94
N ARG A 15 -10.87 -0.95 -6.94
CA ARG A 15 -10.99 -1.72 -8.19
C ARG A 15 -9.70 -1.71 -9.01
N PRO A 16 -9.13 -0.54 -9.37
CA PRO A 16 -7.88 -0.53 -10.13
C PRO A 16 -6.71 -1.13 -9.34
N PHE A 17 -6.71 -1.01 -8.00
CA PHE A 17 -5.73 -1.71 -7.17
C PHE A 17 -5.83 -3.23 -7.33
N LYS A 18 -7.04 -3.78 -7.18
CA LYS A 18 -7.28 -5.22 -7.34
C LYS A 18 -6.95 -5.70 -8.76
N GLU A 19 -7.44 -5.01 -9.78
CA GLU A 19 -7.20 -5.34 -11.19
C GLU A 19 -5.70 -5.33 -11.51
N TYR A 20 -4.96 -4.35 -10.99
CA TYR A 20 -3.51 -4.32 -11.16
C TYR A 20 -2.85 -5.55 -10.50
N VAL A 21 -3.19 -5.86 -9.25
CA VAL A 21 -2.66 -7.05 -8.56
C VAL A 21 -2.98 -8.35 -9.30
N GLU A 22 -4.21 -8.51 -9.80
CA GLU A 22 -4.62 -9.67 -10.60
C GLU A 22 -3.83 -9.76 -11.91
N SER A 23 -3.60 -8.63 -12.59
CA SER A 23 -2.82 -8.57 -13.85
C SER A 23 -1.36 -8.99 -13.67
N ARG A 24 -0.82 -8.92 -12.46
CA ARG A 24 0.53 -9.40 -12.12
C ARG A 24 0.58 -10.91 -11.87
N GLY A 25 -0.56 -11.60 -11.93
CA GLY A 25 -0.64 -13.06 -11.82
C GLY A 25 -0.33 -13.59 -10.42
N LEU A 26 -0.56 -12.79 -9.37
CA LEU A 26 -0.44 -13.25 -7.98
C LEU A 26 -1.48 -14.35 -7.72
N LYS A 27 -1.02 -15.43 -7.08
CA LYS A 27 -1.82 -16.61 -6.76
C LYS A 27 -2.10 -16.69 -5.26
N LYS A 28 -3.06 -17.52 -4.87
CA LYS A 28 -3.30 -17.88 -3.47
C LYS A 28 -1.99 -18.21 -2.75
N GLY A 29 -1.79 -17.62 -1.58
CA GLY A 29 -0.60 -17.78 -0.76
C GLY A 29 0.62 -16.94 -1.19
N ASP A 30 0.59 -16.28 -2.36
CA ASP A 30 1.60 -15.29 -2.70
C ASP A 30 1.50 -14.09 -1.75
N GLN A 31 2.65 -13.50 -1.45
CA GLN A 31 2.72 -12.46 -0.42
C GLN A 31 2.67 -11.04 -1.02
N ILE A 32 1.90 -10.18 -0.38
CA ILE A 32 1.88 -8.72 -0.61
C ILE A 32 2.22 -8.00 0.69
N ILE A 33 3.20 -7.10 0.64
CA ILE A 33 3.64 -6.31 1.78
C ILE A 33 3.25 -4.85 1.62
N TYR A 34 2.70 -4.26 2.68
CA TYR A 34 2.35 -2.86 2.76
C TYR A 34 3.30 -2.13 3.72
N TYR A 35 4.07 -1.17 3.20
CA TYR A 35 4.93 -0.29 4.00
C TYR A 35 4.18 1.01 4.25
N GLY A 36 3.99 1.39 5.51
CA GLY A 36 3.19 2.57 5.84
C GLY A 36 3.39 3.08 7.26
N VAL A 37 2.94 4.31 7.50
CA VAL A 37 2.97 4.93 8.84
C VAL A 37 1.90 4.28 9.73
N PRO A 38 2.26 3.71 10.90
CA PRO A 38 1.30 3.14 11.82
C PRO A 38 0.23 4.14 12.24
N GLY A 39 -1.02 3.68 12.37
CA GLY A 39 -2.16 4.50 12.77
C GLY A 39 -2.80 5.25 11.60
N THR A 40 -2.04 6.01 10.81
CA THR A 40 -2.61 6.79 9.69
C THR A 40 -2.77 5.95 8.42
N CYS A 41 -1.80 5.11 8.07
CA CYS A 41 -1.87 4.27 6.88
C CYS A 41 -2.60 2.95 7.13
N THR A 42 -2.63 2.47 8.38
CA THR A 42 -3.17 1.15 8.73
C THR A 42 -4.63 0.95 8.28
N PRO A 43 -5.57 1.90 8.47
CA PRO A 43 -6.95 1.73 8.01
C PRO A 43 -7.06 1.60 6.48
N PHE A 44 -6.24 2.36 5.73
CA PHE A 44 -6.20 2.26 4.28
C PHE A 44 -5.59 0.94 3.80
N VAL A 45 -4.56 0.45 4.49
CA VAL A 45 -3.97 -0.87 4.23
C VAL A 45 -4.97 -1.98 4.48
N GLU A 46 -5.74 -1.92 5.57
CA GLU A 46 -6.81 -2.89 5.86
C GLU A 46 -7.91 -2.84 4.78
N LEU A 47 -8.27 -1.65 4.31
CA LEU A 47 -9.24 -1.46 3.23
C LEU A 47 -8.73 -2.03 1.89
N LEU A 48 -7.47 -1.76 1.53
CA LEU A 48 -6.82 -2.35 0.35
C LEU A 48 -6.76 -3.87 0.47
N GLY A 49 -6.40 -4.37 1.65
CA GLY A 49 -6.32 -5.79 1.89
C GLY A 49 -7.68 -6.49 1.84
N PHE A 50 -8.74 -5.79 2.23
CA PHE A 50 -10.11 -6.29 2.10
C PHE A 50 -10.51 -6.40 0.62
N ALA A 51 -10.06 -5.47 -0.24
CA ALA A 51 -10.29 -5.55 -1.68
C ALA A 51 -9.68 -6.82 -2.30
N LEU A 52 -8.54 -7.27 -1.79
CA LEU A 52 -7.84 -8.47 -2.25
C LEU A 52 -8.28 -9.77 -1.56
N ARG A 53 -9.22 -9.74 -0.62
CA ARG A 53 -9.56 -10.92 0.22
C ARG A 53 -9.92 -12.18 -0.56
N SER A 54 -10.56 -12.03 -1.74
CA SER A 54 -10.95 -13.15 -2.59
C SER A 54 -9.76 -13.87 -3.26
N LEU A 55 -8.59 -13.24 -3.29
CA LEU A 55 -7.36 -13.82 -3.87
C LEU A 55 -6.60 -14.69 -2.87
N GLU A 56 -6.98 -14.66 -1.59
CA GLU A 56 -6.34 -15.45 -0.52
C GLU A 56 -4.81 -15.27 -0.48
N LEU A 57 -4.35 -14.03 -0.70
CA LEU A 57 -2.93 -13.65 -0.60
C LEU A 57 -2.47 -13.62 0.85
N GLU A 58 -1.18 -13.83 1.06
CA GLU A 58 -0.55 -13.57 2.35
C GLU A 58 -0.25 -12.08 2.49
N GLN A 59 -0.98 -11.40 3.38
CA GLN A 59 -0.92 -9.94 3.50
C GLN A 59 -0.15 -9.54 4.76
N VAL A 60 0.79 -8.61 4.62
CA VAL A 60 1.67 -8.20 5.73
C VAL A 60 1.80 -6.68 5.77
N PHE A 61 1.58 -6.09 6.94
CA PHE A 61 1.89 -4.69 7.21
C PHE A 61 3.30 -4.57 7.82
N VAL A 62 4.11 -3.70 7.25
CA VAL A 62 5.41 -3.29 7.78
C VAL A 62 5.32 -1.84 8.24
N PRO A 63 5.51 -1.56 9.54
CA PRO A 63 5.50 -0.20 10.05
C PRO A 63 6.76 0.53 9.57
N LEU A 64 6.56 1.67 8.91
CA LEU A 64 7.62 2.43 8.24
C LEU A 64 8.36 1.55 7.22
N VAL A 65 9.65 1.31 7.45
CA VAL A 65 10.51 0.41 6.67
C VAL A 65 11.13 -0.70 7.55
N ASP A 66 10.61 -0.87 8.77
CA ASP A 66 11.15 -1.78 9.78
C ASP A 66 10.52 -3.18 9.68
N GLU A 67 11.11 -4.00 8.83
CA GLU A 67 10.66 -5.38 8.56
C GLU A 67 10.69 -6.29 9.80
N MET A 68 11.48 -5.98 10.83
CA MET A 68 11.49 -6.75 12.09
C MET A 68 10.18 -6.60 12.87
N LYS A 69 9.44 -5.51 12.62
CA LYS A 69 8.13 -5.24 13.24
C LYS A 69 6.97 -5.61 12.34
N ALA A 70 7.21 -6.35 11.25
CA ALA A 70 6.18 -6.80 10.35
C ALA A 70 5.09 -7.59 11.10
N LYS A 71 3.84 -7.39 10.68
CA LYS A 71 2.67 -8.07 11.21
C LYS A 71 1.78 -8.56 10.09
N LYS A 72 1.24 -9.76 10.24
CA LYS A 72 0.27 -10.31 9.29
C LYS A 72 -1.06 -9.57 9.41
N ILE A 73 -1.67 -9.29 8.26
CA ILE A 73 -3.03 -8.81 8.13
C ILE A 73 -3.91 -10.03 7.84
N SER A 74 -4.94 -10.24 8.65
CA SER A 74 -5.88 -11.37 8.48
C SER A 74 -7.32 -10.89 8.49
N HIS A 75 -8.21 -11.62 7.81
CA HIS A 75 -9.65 -11.41 7.97
C HIS A 75 -10.07 -11.87 9.36
N VAL A 76 -10.82 -11.01 10.06
CA VAL A 76 -11.49 -11.32 11.32
C VAL A 76 -12.99 -11.25 11.06
N ASP A 77 -13.68 -12.36 11.31
CA ASP A 77 -15.10 -12.49 11.04
C ASP A 77 -15.90 -11.41 11.77
N HIS A 78 -16.88 -10.83 11.05
CA HIS A 78 -17.70 -9.69 11.51
C HIS A 78 -16.95 -8.39 11.85
N VAL A 79 -15.65 -8.30 11.58
CA VAL A 79 -14.83 -7.09 11.80
C VAL A 79 -14.23 -6.57 10.49
N GLY A 80 -13.61 -7.44 9.69
CA GLY A 80 -12.88 -7.07 8.48
C GLY A 80 -11.39 -7.44 8.56
N MET A 81 -10.54 -6.80 7.76
CA MET A 81 -9.09 -7.06 7.82
C MET A 81 -8.48 -6.39 9.03
N GLN A 82 -7.61 -7.10 9.75
CA GLN A 82 -6.94 -6.60 10.95
C GLN A 82 -5.46 -6.98 10.98
N VAL A 83 -4.62 -6.04 11.44
CA VAL A 83 -3.20 -6.32 11.78
C VAL A 83 -3.13 -6.98 13.16
N ASN A 84 -3.09 -8.31 13.22
CA ASN A 84 -3.32 -9.02 14.49
C ASN A 84 -2.37 -10.18 14.80
N ALA A 85 -1.42 -10.53 13.92
CA ALA A 85 -0.56 -11.68 14.11
C ALA A 85 0.91 -11.40 13.76
N PRO A 86 1.88 -12.16 14.30
CA PRO A 86 3.26 -12.13 13.84
C PRO A 86 3.35 -12.33 12.32
N ALA A 87 4.26 -11.60 11.67
CA ALA A 87 4.47 -11.82 10.25
C ALA A 87 5.21 -13.14 9.99
N PRO A 88 4.88 -13.83 8.88
CA PRO A 88 5.70 -14.88 8.32
C PRO A 88 6.99 -14.30 7.72
N ALA A 89 7.86 -15.17 7.19
CA ALA A 89 9.05 -14.72 6.46
C ALA A 89 8.66 -13.84 5.26
N LEU A 90 9.38 -12.74 5.06
CA LEU A 90 9.07 -11.78 4.00
C LEU A 90 9.63 -12.26 2.66
N LYS A 91 8.74 -12.56 1.72
CA LYS A 91 9.00 -12.99 0.34
C LYS A 91 7.91 -12.41 -0.58
N PRO A 92 7.77 -11.08 -0.66
CA PRO A 92 6.70 -10.44 -1.41
C PRO A 92 6.83 -10.70 -2.91
N LYS A 93 5.70 -10.89 -3.58
CA LYS A 93 5.57 -10.70 -5.04
C LYS A 93 5.03 -9.32 -5.40
N ALA A 94 4.47 -8.61 -4.43
CA ALA A 94 4.07 -7.22 -4.57
C ALA A 94 4.40 -6.44 -3.30
N ILE A 95 4.82 -5.19 -3.50
CA ILE A 95 5.11 -4.20 -2.47
C ILE A 95 4.17 -3.03 -2.69
N VAL A 96 3.50 -2.60 -1.63
CA VAL A 96 2.69 -1.38 -1.61
C VAL A 96 3.38 -0.37 -0.70
N VAL A 97 3.73 0.79 -1.26
CA VAL A 97 4.28 1.92 -0.51
C VAL A 97 3.16 2.92 -0.30
N MET A 98 2.86 3.22 0.96
CA MET A 98 1.83 4.18 1.32
C MET A 98 2.39 5.61 1.32
N GLY A 99 1.66 6.56 0.75
CA GLY A 99 2.04 7.97 0.63
C GLY A 99 2.35 8.65 1.96
N GLY A 100 1.78 8.17 3.06
CA GLY A 100 2.08 8.64 4.41
C GLY A 100 3.58 8.60 4.75
N LEU A 101 4.34 7.66 4.18
CA LEU A 101 5.80 7.59 4.39
C LEU A 101 6.55 8.83 3.89
N SER A 102 5.98 9.53 2.91
CA SER A 102 6.56 10.73 2.30
C SER A 102 6.09 12.04 2.94
N MET A 103 5.22 11.97 3.96
CA MET A 103 4.75 13.16 4.66
C MET A 103 5.87 13.85 5.44
N PRO A 104 5.81 15.19 5.60
CA PRO A 104 6.71 15.90 6.49
C PRO A 104 6.70 15.31 7.90
N ASN A 105 7.86 15.28 8.54
CA ASN A 105 8.09 14.75 9.90
C ASN A 105 7.97 13.23 10.07
N VAL A 106 7.75 12.47 8.99
CA VAL A 106 7.94 11.01 9.03
C VAL A 106 9.44 10.71 8.84
N PRO A 107 10.08 9.95 9.74
CA PRO A 107 11.53 9.73 9.71
C PRO A 107 11.91 8.63 8.71
N VAL A 108 11.47 8.77 7.46
CA VAL A 108 11.76 7.84 6.37
C VAL A 108 12.18 8.64 5.15
N LYS A 109 13.33 8.28 4.58
CA LYS A 109 13.83 8.86 3.34
C LYS A 109 13.45 8.00 2.13
N PRO A 110 13.27 8.59 0.93
CA PRO A 110 12.95 7.81 -0.27
C PRO A 110 14.02 6.77 -0.62
N GLU A 111 15.28 7.01 -0.27
CA GLU A 111 16.39 6.07 -0.47
C GLU A 111 16.24 4.80 0.38
N GLU A 112 15.65 4.91 1.58
CA GLU A 112 15.38 3.76 2.45
C GLU A 112 14.29 2.87 1.84
N VAL A 113 13.25 3.48 1.28
CA VAL A 113 12.20 2.76 0.54
C VAL A 113 12.76 2.12 -0.72
N LYS A 114 13.62 2.83 -1.46
CA LYS A 114 14.32 2.27 -2.62
C LYS A 114 15.19 1.06 -2.24
N ALA A 115 15.90 1.13 -1.11
CA ALA A 115 16.70 0.02 -0.61
C ALA A 115 15.84 -1.19 -0.22
N VAL A 116 14.69 -0.97 0.42
CA VAL A 116 13.70 -2.01 0.74
C VAL A 116 13.21 -2.71 -0.53
N ILE A 117 12.78 -1.93 -1.53
CA ILE A 117 12.34 -2.45 -2.84
C ILE A 117 13.47 -3.29 -3.48
N GLY A 118 14.71 -2.81 -3.42
CA GLY A 118 15.88 -3.51 -3.96
C GLY A 118 16.17 -4.87 -3.30
N ARG A 119 15.88 -5.03 -1.99
CA ARG A 119 16.02 -6.33 -1.30
C ARG A 119 15.01 -7.38 -1.78
N HIS A 120 13.88 -6.93 -2.30
CA HIS A 120 12.78 -7.76 -2.79
C HIS A 120 12.68 -7.68 -4.32
N ALA A 121 13.82 -7.82 -4.99
CA ALA A 121 13.92 -7.71 -6.44
C ALA A 121 12.93 -8.65 -7.14
N GLY A 122 12.21 -8.12 -8.13
CA GLY A 122 11.19 -8.84 -8.89
C GLY A 122 9.75 -8.70 -8.36
N ALA A 123 9.57 -8.17 -7.14
CA ALA A 123 8.24 -7.80 -6.67
C ALA A 123 7.70 -6.59 -7.47
N ALA A 124 6.40 -6.61 -7.79
CA ALA A 124 5.73 -5.44 -8.37
C ALA A 124 5.64 -4.32 -7.33
N VAL A 125 5.93 -3.08 -7.72
CA VAL A 125 5.98 -1.93 -6.81
C VAL A 125 4.79 -1.01 -7.06
N ILE A 126 3.92 -0.88 -6.06
CA ILE A 126 2.67 -0.12 -6.12
C ILE A 126 2.77 1.06 -5.17
N GLY A 127 2.48 2.27 -5.63
CA GLY A 127 2.30 3.44 -4.80
C GLY A 127 0.82 3.69 -4.55
N VAL A 128 0.41 3.91 -3.30
CA VAL A 128 -0.93 4.41 -2.97
C VAL A 128 -0.79 5.65 -2.11
N CYS A 129 -1.18 6.80 -2.62
CA CYS A 129 -1.12 8.07 -1.89
C CYS A 129 -2.42 8.87 -2.03
N PHE A 130 -2.47 9.94 -1.24
CA PHE A 130 -3.56 10.91 -1.29
C PHE A 130 -2.98 12.30 -1.50
N MET A 131 -3.74 13.16 -2.18
CA MET A 131 -3.43 14.57 -2.36
C MET A 131 -2.05 14.82 -3.00
N HIS A 132 -1.61 13.95 -3.91
CA HIS A 132 -0.32 14.05 -4.61
C HIS A 132 0.92 13.96 -3.70
N MET A 133 0.83 13.27 -2.57
CA MET A 133 1.88 13.31 -1.55
C MET A 133 3.27 12.90 -2.06
N PHE A 134 3.37 11.81 -2.84
CA PHE A 134 4.67 11.37 -3.39
C PHE A 134 5.31 12.41 -4.32
N ASP A 135 4.49 13.06 -5.15
CA ASP A 135 4.95 14.10 -6.07
C ASP A 135 5.38 15.36 -5.32
N LYS A 136 4.53 15.84 -4.40
CA LYS A 136 4.81 16.99 -3.54
C LYS A 136 6.07 16.81 -2.69
N ALA A 137 6.34 15.57 -2.25
CA ALA A 137 7.53 15.23 -1.48
C ALA A 137 8.77 14.99 -2.36
N GLY A 138 8.64 15.00 -3.70
CA GLY A 138 9.74 14.74 -4.63
C GLY A 138 10.19 13.27 -4.71
N TRP A 139 9.41 12.34 -4.15
CA TRP A 139 9.77 10.91 -4.07
C TRP A 139 9.78 10.21 -5.43
N LEU A 140 9.00 10.71 -6.39
CA LEU A 140 8.91 10.16 -7.74
C LEU A 140 10.23 10.27 -8.54
N ASN A 141 11.20 11.05 -8.06
CA ASN A 141 12.54 11.14 -8.64
C ASN A 141 13.46 9.98 -8.17
N THR A 142 13.12 9.33 -7.07
CA THR A 142 13.96 8.32 -6.42
C THR A 142 13.32 6.93 -6.45
N VAL A 143 12.00 6.87 -6.28
CA VAL A 143 11.21 5.63 -6.24
C VAL A 143 10.35 5.51 -7.49
N THR A 144 10.53 4.41 -8.22
CA THR A 144 9.74 4.07 -9.41
C THR A 144 8.61 3.13 -9.01
N PHE A 145 7.38 3.49 -9.38
CA PHE A 145 6.20 2.65 -9.20
C PHE A 145 5.77 2.05 -10.54
N ASP A 146 5.47 0.75 -10.53
CA ASP A 146 4.84 0.08 -11.67
C ASP A 146 3.35 0.49 -11.80
N CYS A 147 2.72 0.83 -10.67
CA CYS A 147 1.37 1.38 -10.59
C CYS A 147 1.33 2.43 -9.48
N LEU A 148 0.75 3.61 -9.77
CA LEU A 148 0.54 4.66 -8.79
C LEU A 148 -0.95 5.01 -8.75
N ILE A 149 -1.57 4.82 -7.59
CA ILE A 149 -2.93 5.26 -7.29
C ILE A 149 -2.84 6.49 -6.40
N ASP A 150 -3.34 7.61 -6.89
CA ASP A 150 -3.33 8.89 -6.20
C ASP A 150 -4.74 9.45 -6.15
N ALA A 151 -5.29 9.56 -4.94
CA ALA A 151 -6.67 9.93 -4.72
C ALA A 151 -6.79 11.28 -4.00
N ASN A 152 -7.80 12.06 -4.36
CA ASN A 152 -8.15 13.28 -3.64
C ASN A 152 -9.32 13.01 -2.68
N ILE A 153 -9.17 13.43 -1.43
CA ILE A 153 -10.27 13.49 -0.45
C ILE A 153 -10.78 14.93 -0.49
N ASP A 154 -11.64 15.22 -1.46
CA ASP A 154 -12.12 16.56 -1.77
C ASP A 154 -13.47 16.49 -2.50
N PRO A 155 -14.54 17.17 -2.04
CA PRO A 155 -14.59 17.99 -0.83
C PRO A 155 -14.78 17.18 0.47
N VAL A 156 -14.45 17.82 1.60
CA VAL A 156 -14.88 17.39 2.93
C VAL A 156 -15.86 18.44 3.45
N GLU A 157 -17.14 18.14 3.43
CA GLU A 157 -18.20 19.04 3.88
C GLU A 157 -18.60 18.73 5.32
N VAL A 158 -18.64 19.77 6.16
CA VAL A 158 -19.08 19.66 7.56
C VAL A 158 -20.33 20.52 7.72
N ILE A 159 -21.48 19.86 7.79
CA ILE A 159 -22.79 20.49 8.00
C ILE A 159 -23.18 20.26 9.47
N ARG A 160 -23.70 21.28 10.13
CA ARG A 160 -24.17 21.23 11.52
C ARG A 160 -25.68 21.41 11.58
#